data_AF-A0A4V3WCB6-F1
#
_entry.id   AF-A0A4V3WCB6-F1
#
_cell.length_a   1.000
_cell.length_b   1.000
_cell.length_c   1.000
_cell.angle_alpha   90.00
_cell.angle_beta   90.00
_cell.angle_gamma   90.00
#
_symmetry.space_group_name_H-M   'P 1'
#
loop_
_entity.id
_entity.type
_entity.pdbx_description
1 polymer ?
#
loop_
_entity_poly.entity_id
_entity_poly.type
_entity_poly.pdbx_seq_one_letter_code
_entity_poly.pdbx_strand_id
1 'polypeptide(L)' 'MCRYLLSQFLSPITNKGQDQWGGSVENRAWLLVEIVKGVRASVGKQFAVAVKINSADFQRGGQFG' A
#
# COMPACT_ATOMS: atom_id res chain seq x y z
N MET A 1 -15.85 -2.17 -3.80
CA MET A 1 -15.13 -1.19 -4.65
C MET A 1 -14.90 0.09 -3.85
N CYS A 2 -14.03 0.06 -2.83
CA CYS A 2 -13.76 1.25 -2.02
C CYS A 2 -12.67 2.07 -2.69
N ARG A 3 -13.06 3.19 -3.33
CA ARG A 3 -12.17 4.12 -4.04
C ARG A 3 -11.45 5.01 -3.03
N TYR A 4 -10.28 4.58 -2.56
CA TYR A 4 -9.36 5.41 -1.79
C TYR A 4 -7.97 5.34 -2.43
N LEU A 5 -7.20 6.44 -2.33
CA LEU A 5 -5.91 6.60 -3.02
C LEU A 5 -4.97 5.42 -2.76
N LEU A 6 -4.79 5.03 -1.50
CA LEU A 6 -3.88 3.92 -1.14
C LEU A 6 -4.34 2.58 -1.72
N SER A 7 -5.65 2.32 -1.76
CA SER A 7 -6.20 1.13 -2.40
C SER A 7 -5.89 1.09 -3.91
N GLN A 8 -5.84 2.25 -4.57
CA GLN A 8 -5.49 2.32 -5.99
C GLN A 8 -4.02 1.99 -6.25
N PHE A 9 -3.12 2.39 -5.35
CA PHE A 9 -1.69 2.06 -5.45
C PHE A 9 -1.43 0.58 -5.17
N LEU A 10 -2.12 -0.01 -4.18
CA LEU A 10 -1.92 -1.40 -3.75
C LEU A 10 -2.42 -2.43 -4.77
N SER A 11 -3.50 -2.12 -5.48
CA SER A 11 -4.14 -3.07 -6.40
C SER A 11 -3.39 -3.15 -7.74
N PRO A 12 -2.99 -4.36 -8.20
CA PRO A 12 -2.36 -4.55 -9.52
C PRO A 12 -3.35 -4.30 -10.67
N ILE A 13 -4.66 -4.26 -10.40
CA ILE A 13 -5.69 -4.03 -11.41
C ILE A 13 -5.76 -2.53 -11.76
N THR A 14 -5.59 -1.66 -10.77
CA THR A 14 -5.66 -0.21 -10.93
C THR A 14 -4.30 0.44 -11.11
N ASN A 15 -3.25 -0.07 -10.46
CA ASN A 15 -1.88 0.41 -10.62
C ASN A 15 -1.15 -0.40 -11.70
N LYS A 16 -1.25 0.08 -12.94
CA LYS A 16 -0.58 -0.49 -14.12
C LYS A 16 0.77 0.16 -14.42
N GLY A 17 1.27 1.01 -13.51
CA GLY A 17 2.59 1.62 -13.63
C GLY A 17 3.68 0.54 -13.57
N GLN A 18 4.77 0.76 -14.33
CA GLN A 18 5.99 -0.07 -14.28
C GLN A 18 7.17 0.72 -13.69
N ASP A 19 6.88 1.87 -13.08
CA ASP A 19 7.85 2.71 -12.39
C ASP A 19 8.02 2.27 -10.94
N GLN A 20 8.74 3.07 -10.15
CA GLN A 20 8.99 2.82 -8.73
C GLN A 20 7.74 2.77 -7.85
N TRP A 21 6.56 3.14 -8.38
CA TRP A 21 5.29 3.13 -7.66
C TRP A 21 4.40 1.95 -8.04
N GLY A 22 4.76 1.17 -9.06
CA GLY A 22 3.98 0.06 -9.61
C GLY A 22 4.81 -1.20 -9.89
N GLY A 23 4.21 -2.18 -10.55
CA GLY A 23 4.90 -3.44 -10.88
C GLY A 23 4.94 -4.44 -9.72
N SER A 24 5.96 -4.40 -8.86
CA SER A 24 6.10 -5.35 -7.74
C SER A 24 5.14 -5.03 -6.58
N VAL A 25 4.93 -5.99 -5.67
CA VAL A 25 4.12 -5.75 -4.47
C VAL A 25 4.78 -4.69 -3.58
N GLU A 26 6.11 -4.70 -3.51
CA GLU A 26 6.93 -3.79 -2.72
C GLU A 26 6.77 -2.34 -3.21
N ASN A 27 6.85 -2.12 -4.52
CA ASN A 27 6.67 -0.79 -5.13
C ASN A 27 5.25 -0.26 -4.90
N ARG A 28 4.24 -1.12 -5.06
CA ARG A 28 2.83 -0.77 -4.82
C ARG A 28 2.54 -0.44 -3.34
N ALA A 29 3.24 -1.08 -2.41
CA ALA A 29 3.12 -0.84 -0.98
C ALA A 29 4.01 0.29 -0.46
N TRP A 30 4.97 0.76 -1.25
CA TRP A 30 5.96 1.76 -0.84
C TRP A 30 5.32 2.99 -0.22
N LEU A 31 4.29 3.55 -0.87
CA LEU A 31 3.63 4.77 -0.43
C LEU A 31 2.97 4.59 0.95
N LEU A 32 2.34 3.43 1.18
CA LEU A 32 1.75 3.10 2.47
C LEU A 32 2.82 3.03 3.55
N VAL A 33 3.95 2.38 3.27
CA VAL A 33 5.05 2.23 4.23
C VAL A 33 5.64 3.60 4.61
N GLU A 34 5.88 4.47 3.63
CA GLU A 34 6.43 5.81 3.90
C GLU A 34 5.48 6.69 4.69
N ILE A 35 4.17 6.61 4.42
CA ILE A 35 3.16 7.31 5.22
C ILE A 35 3.19 6.83 6.67
N VAL A 36 3.22 5.51 6.90
CA VAL A 36 3.27 4.96 8.27
C VAL A 36 4.54 5.38 8.99
N LYS A 37 5.70 5.38 8.31
CA LYS A 37 6.97 5.86 8.87
C LYS A 37 6.89 7.34 9.24
N GLY A 38 6.36 8.18 8.35
CA GLY A 38 6.19 9.61 8.59
C GLY A 38 5.29 9.88 9.80
N VAL A 39 4.11 9.24 9.84
CA VAL A 39 3.19 9.33 10.99
C VAL A 39 3.89 8.88 12.27
N ARG A 40 4.57 7.71 12.26
CA ARG A 40 5.31 7.18 13.41
C ARG A 40 6.38 8.16 13.91
N ALA A 41 7.11 8.80 13.01
CA ALA A 41 8.12 9.80 13.36
C ALA A 41 7.48 11.03 14.03
N SER A 42 6.29 11.46 13.56
CA SER A 42 5.59 12.61 14.12
C SER A 42 4.95 12.36 15.49
N VAL A 43 4.42 11.15 15.74
CA VAL A 43 3.68 10.83 16.97
C VAL A 43 4.53 10.19 18.07
N GLY A 44 5.77 9.79 17.76
CA GLY A 44 6.67 9.11 18.70
C GLY A 44 6.30 7.65 18.98
N LYS A 45 7.08 6.97 19.81
CA LYS A 45 6.98 5.51 20.03
C LYS A 45 5.81 5.08 20.90
N GLN A 46 5.33 5.95 21.79
CA GLN A 46 4.29 5.62 22.76
C GLN A 46 2.87 5.72 22.19
N PHE A 47 2.70 6.32 21.01
CA PHE A 47 1.41 6.46 20.36
C PHE A 47 1.08 5.23 19.49
N ALA A 48 -0.15 4.71 19.57
CA ALA A 48 -0.56 3.59 18.73
C ALA A 48 -0.83 4.05 17.30
N VAL A 49 -0.23 3.38 16.30
CA VAL A 49 -0.47 3.65 14.87
C VAL A 49 -0.99 2.36 14.26
N ALA A 50 -2.17 2.42 13.65
CA ALA A 50 -2.81 1.29 12.99
C ALA A 50 -3.19 1.66 11.55
N VAL A 51 -3.13 0.67 10.66
CA VAL A 51 -3.54 0.82 9.27
C VAL A 51 -4.72 -0.10 9.04
N LYS A 52 -5.79 0.44 8.45
CA LYS A 52 -6.90 -0.35 7.94
C LYS A 52 -6.69 -0.60 6.45
N ILE A 53 -6.55 -1.87 6.08
CA ILE A 53 -6.41 -2.32 4.69
C ILE A 53 -7.51 -3.35 4.44
N ASN A 54 -8.16 -3.31 3.28
CA ASN A 54 -9.15 -4.33 2.93
C ASN A 54 -8.46 -5.49 2.21
N SER A 55 -8.92 -6.73 2.42
CA SER A 55 -8.32 -7.91 1.75
C SER A 55 -8.39 -7.85 0.23
N ALA A 56 -9.36 -7.11 -0.34
CA ALA A 56 -9.46 -6.86 -1.77
C ALA A 56 -8.36 -5.93 -2.31
N ASP A 57 -7.79 -5.07 -1.46
CA ASP A 57 -6.68 -4.17 -1.84
C ASP A 57 -5.38 -4.96 -2.04
N PHE A 58 -5.30 -6.15 -1.44
CA PHE A 58 -4.18 -7.08 -1.55
C PHE A 58 -4.53 -8.34 -2.36
N GLN A 59 -5.64 -8.33 -3.13
CA GLN A 59 -6.04 -9.50 -3.91
C GLN A 59 -4.92 -9.90 -4.87
N ARG A 60 -4.28 -11.00 -4.48
CA ARG A 60 -3.18 -11.73 -5.10
C ARG A 60 -3.19 -11.61 -6.64
N GLY A 61 -2.23 -10.83 -7.15
CA GLY A 61 -1.55 -11.15 -8.42
C GLY A 61 -0.53 -12.27 -8.21
N GLY A 62 -0.87 -13.29 -7.43
CA GLY A 62 -0.06 -14.50 -7.26
C GLY A 62 -0.34 -15.43 -8.43
N GLN A 63 0.17 -15.10 -9.62
CA GLN A 63 0.53 -16.14 -10.57
C GLN A 63 1.98 -16.45 -10.30
N PHE A 64 2.23 -17.54 -9.57
CA PHE A 64 3.41 -18.33 -9.85
C PHE A 64 3.24 -18.82 -11.29
N GLY A 65 4.04 -18.26 -12.18
CA GLY A 65 4.20 -18.65 -13.58
C GLY A 65 5.62 -18.31 -13.98
#